data_AF-B6WPW7-F1
#
_entry.id   AF-B6WPW7-F1
#
_cell.length_a   1.000
_cell.length_b   1.000
_cell.length_c   1.000
_cell.angle_alpha   90.00
_cell.angle_beta   90.00
_cell.angle_gamma   90.00
#
_symmetry.space_group_name_H-M   'P 1'
#
loop_
_entity.id
_entity.type
_entity.pdbx_description
1 polymer ?
#
loop_
_entity_poly.entity_id
_entity_poly.type
_entity_poly.pdbx_seq_one_letter_code
_entity_poly.pdbx_strand_id
1 'polypeptide(L)'
;MIRPAGSRRTVLERLVPGALHLLLMTGSGSAMRRNHDAAGISTHGRKRMTTLFYILAYLAVIGFVATAAIKVKGYLAASPLHARWELYPVPHEGPKGSYGGSFMEETDWWTKPRHVDHMGDIKALLEEVLFLHATFTHNLKLWFRTYPFHFGLYMLMGGTIILVVAAFLRLFGMNPDGGFLTFVHNVINAISLVGMFGIIGGGIGLICRRLHDEGLRKYTTPEHFFNLGVFIVFALVGLVAWAFNPSFARMSGDFIYNLLTFNFAEINSTTFVIHMLFGFFVLIWIPMTHMGHLIFKYFTYHDIRWGDTPTDFSQKNNEKMKQALQFKVSWAADHINGQGTKTWLDIATESPKKD
;
A
#
# COMPACT_ATOMS: atom_id res chain seq x y z
N MET A 1 78.02 21.71 -52.80
CA MET A 1 78.00 21.83 -54.29
C MET A 1 77.89 20.43 -54.87
N ILE A 2 77.15 20.27 -55.97
CA ILE A 2 77.15 19.09 -56.88
C ILE A 2 76.56 17.76 -56.34
N ARG A 3 75.48 17.33 -57.00
CA ARG A 3 74.95 15.94 -57.16
C ARG A 3 75.36 15.43 -58.57
N PRO A 4 75.11 14.18 -59.01
CA PRO A 4 74.37 13.04 -58.42
C PRO A 4 75.31 11.82 -58.22
N ALA A 5 74.96 10.52 -58.20
CA ALA A 5 73.73 9.72 -58.34
C ALA A 5 73.88 8.36 -57.61
N GLY A 6 72.81 7.54 -57.53
CA GLY A 6 72.96 6.07 -57.41
C GLY A 6 72.00 5.30 -56.48
N SER A 7 71.04 4.59 -57.08
CA SER A 7 70.62 3.21 -56.74
C SER A 7 70.08 2.81 -55.33
N ARG A 8 68.78 2.44 -55.33
CA ARG A 8 68.09 1.32 -54.62
C ARG A 8 67.67 1.42 -53.12
N ARG A 9 66.34 1.26 -52.94
CA ARG A 9 65.57 0.51 -51.89
C ARG A 9 66.00 0.67 -50.42
N THR A 10 65.16 1.19 -49.52
CA THR A 10 63.95 0.51 -48.97
C THR A 10 62.87 1.52 -48.51
N VAL A 11 61.62 1.38 -48.99
CA VAL A 11 60.44 0.87 -48.23
C VAL A 11 60.10 1.65 -46.94
N LEU A 12 59.15 2.59 -47.07
CA LEU A 12 58.26 3.08 -46.01
C LEU A 12 56.95 3.60 -46.63
N GLU A 13 55.83 3.33 -45.94
CA GLU A 13 54.51 3.97 -46.02
C GLU A 13 53.65 3.93 -47.31
N ARG A 14 52.41 3.45 -47.14
CA ARG A 14 51.09 3.99 -47.58
C ARG A 14 50.02 2.90 -47.32
N LEU A 15 49.00 3.06 -46.47
CA LEU A 15 47.89 4.04 -46.50
C LEU A 15 47.19 4.14 -47.88
N VAL A 16 46.22 3.24 -48.09
CA VAL A 16 44.79 3.50 -48.41
C VAL A 16 44.53 4.78 -49.24
N PRO A 17 43.90 4.73 -50.45
CA PRO A 17 42.44 4.51 -50.49
C PRO A 17 41.80 3.92 -51.78
N GLY A 18 40.53 3.50 -51.65
CA GLY A 18 39.46 3.96 -52.56
C GLY A 18 39.08 3.10 -53.78
N ALA A 19 37.95 2.39 -53.65
CA ALA A 19 36.91 2.14 -54.66
C ALA A 19 37.27 1.71 -56.10
N LEU A 20 36.77 0.54 -56.51
CA LEU A 20 36.09 0.45 -57.81
C LEU A 20 34.85 -0.46 -57.78
N HIS A 21 33.85 -0.04 -58.54
CA HIS A 21 32.52 -0.63 -58.68
C HIS A 21 32.48 -1.97 -59.46
N LEU A 22 31.58 -2.85 -59.03
CA LEU A 22 30.50 -3.45 -59.86
C LEU A 22 30.87 -4.20 -61.17
N LEU A 23 30.79 -5.53 -61.13
CA LEU A 23 30.19 -6.38 -62.18
C LEU A 23 29.77 -7.70 -61.49
N LEU A 24 28.46 -7.94 -61.26
CA LEU A 24 27.60 -8.83 -62.05
C LEU A 24 28.19 -10.25 -62.21
N MET A 25 27.77 -11.21 -61.37
CA MET A 25 26.57 -12.07 -61.53
C MET A 25 26.82 -13.33 -62.36
N THR A 26 26.73 -14.50 -61.71
CA THR A 26 25.77 -15.60 -61.99
C THR A 26 25.97 -16.72 -60.96
N GLY A 27 24.90 -17.28 -60.38
CA GLY A 27 25.02 -18.42 -59.45
C GLY A 27 23.83 -18.56 -58.50
N SER A 28 22.72 -19.11 -58.98
CA SER A 28 21.55 -19.41 -58.15
C SER A 28 21.83 -20.55 -57.16
N GLY A 29 21.33 -20.46 -55.93
CA GLY A 29 21.67 -21.38 -54.84
C GLY A 29 20.82 -21.21 -53.58
N SER A 30 19.49 -21.32 -53.72
CA SER A 30 18.52 -21.19 -52.62
C SER A 30 18.68 -22.27 -51.54
N ALA A 31 19.49 -22.03 -50.50
CA ALA A 31 19.54 -22.92 -49.32
C ALA A 31 20.15 -22.32 -48.03
N MET A 32 19.85 -21.06 -47.64
CA MET A 32 20.14 -20.65 -46.24
C MET A 32 19.26 -19.52 -45.66
N ARG A 33 17.93 -19.67 -45.72
CA ARG A 33 17.08 -19.08 -44.67
C ARG A 33 17.35 -19.86 -43.37
N ARG A 34 18.26 -19.34 -42.52
CA ARG A 34 18.39 -19.84 -41.15
C ARG A 34 17.15 -19.42 -40.38
N ASN A 35 16.45 -20.40 -39.81
CA ASN A 35 15.26 -20.17 -39.00
C ASN A 35 15.63 -19.28 -37.79
N HIS A 36 15.13 -18.05 -37.80
CA HIS A 36 15.01 -17.21 -36.61
C HIS A 36 13.58 -17.28 -36.04
N ASP A 37 12.96 -18.46 -36.12
CA ASP A 37 11.74 -18.80 -35.39
C ASP A 37 12.07 -19.15 -33.93
N ALA A 38 12.63 -18.17 -33.21
CA ALA A 38 12.84 -18.25 -31.78
C ALA A 38 11.56 -17.77 -31.06
N ALA A 39 10.92 -18.68 -30.30
CA ALA A 39 9.74 -18.43 -29.48
C ALA A 39 8.46 -17.98 -30.23
N GLY A 40 7.91 -18.87 -31.06
CA GLY A 40 6.61 -18.71 -31.72
C GLY A 40 5.40 -18.74 -30.78
N ILE A 41 5.18 -17.68 -30.01
CA ILE A 41 3.84 -17.38 -29.46
C ILE A 41 3.01 -16.81 -30.62
N SER A 42 1.99 -17.56 -31.07
CA SER A 42 1.01 -17.08 -32.05
C SER A 42 0.49 -15.69 -31.67
N THR A 43 0.27 -14.81 -32.64
CA THR A 43 -0.32 -13.47 -32.41
C THR A 43 -1.64 -13.55 -31.63
N HIS A 44 -2.39 -14.64 -31.85
CA HIS A 44 -3.61 -14.96 -31.12
C HIS A 44 -3.36 -15.34 -29.66
N GLY A 45 -2.27 -16.06 -29.38
CA GLY A 45 -1.80 -16.37 -28.02
C GLY A 45 -1.31 -15.13 -27.28
N ARG A 46 -0.58 -14.23 -27.96
CA ARG A 46 -0.09 -12.98 -27.37
C ARG A 46 -1.25 -12.08 -26.91
N LYS A 47 -2.25 -11.87 -27.79
CA LYS A 47 -3.48 -11.15 -27.42
C LYS A 47 -4.20 -11.78 -26.22
N ARG A 48 -4.32 -13.11 -26.17
CA ARG A 48 -4.91 -13.81 -25.01
C ARG A 48 -4.14 -13.54 -23.72
N MET A 49 -2.81 -13.61 -23.74
CA MET A 49 -1.97 -13.31 -22.57
C MET A 49 -2.14 -11.87 -22.09
N THR A 50 -2.20 -10.90 -23.01
CA THR A 50 -2.48 -9.49 -22.69
C THR A 50 -3.84 -9.33 -22.03
N THR A 51 -4.92 -9.87 -22.63
CA THR A 51 -6.27 -9.82 -22.05
C THR A 51 -6.33 -10.47 -20.65
N LEU A 52 -5.70 -11.62 -20.46
CA LEU A 52 -5.62 -12.28 -19.14
C LEU A 52 -4.93 -11.40 -18.09
N PHE A 53 -3.87 -10.68 -18.46
CA PHE A 53 -3.16 -9.79 -17.56
C PHE A 53 -4.02 -8.59 -17.10
N TYR A 54 -4.77 -7.95 -18.00
CA TYR A 54 -5.74 -6.91 -17.60
C TYR A 54 -6.90 -7.49 -16.76
N ILE A 55 -7.38 -8.69 -17.06
CA ILE A 55 -8.39 -9.38 -16.21
C ILE A 55 -7.85 -9.62 -14.79
N LEU A 56 -6.60 -10.06 -14.64
CA LEU A 56 -5.97 -10.23 -13.32
C LEU A 56 -5.87 -8.90 -12.57
N ALA A 57 -5.59 -7.80 -13.25
CA ALA A 57 -5.59 -6.46 -12.66
C ALA A 57 -6.97 -6.08 -12.11
N TYR A 58 -8.04 -6.30 -12.89
CA TYR A 58 -9.42 -6.09 -12.42
C TYR A 58 -9.77 -6.96 -11.22
N LEU A 59 -9.46 -8.26 -11.29
CA LEU A 59 -9.70 -9.21 -10.19
C LEU A 59 -8.94 -8.83 -8.92
N ALA A 60 -7.73 -8.28 -9.03
CA ALA A 60 -6.97 -7.80 -7.88
C ALA A 60 -7.59 -6.56 -7.23
N VAL A 61 -8.04 -5.58 -8.02
CA VAL A 61 -8.71 -4.37 -7.50
C VAL A 61 -10.07 -4.72 -6.88
N ILE A 62 -10.88 -5.51 -7.58
CA ILE A 62 -12.20 -5.96 -7.08
C ILE A 62 -12.01 -6.84 -5.83
N GLY A 63 -11.06 -7.76 -5.84
CA GLY A 63 -10.73 -8.63 -4.70
C GLY A 63 -10.27 -7.85 -3.47
N PHE A 64 -9.42 -6.83 -3.66
CA PHE A 64 -9.02 -5.91 -2.59
C PHE A 64 -10.23 -5.22 -1.95
N VAL A 65 -11.07 -4.56 -2.77
CA VAL A 65 -12.25 -3.81 -2.30
C VAL A 65 -13.26 -4.73 -1.63
N ALA A 66 -13.59 -5.88 -2.23
CA ALA A 66 -14.55 -6.83 -1.69
C ALA A 66 -14.08 -7.42 -0.35
N THR A 67 -12.83 -7.89 -0.27
CA THR A 67 -12.27 -8.47 0.96
C THR A 67 -12.15 -7.43 2.07
N ALA A 68 -11.74 -6.20 1.74
CA ALA A 68 -11.71 -5.08 2.68
C ALA A 68 -13.12 -4.79 3.23
N ALA A 69 -14.12 -4.63 2.37
CA ALA A 69 -15.49 -4.34 2.77
C ALA A 69 -16.10 -5.46 3.63
N ILE A 70 -15.89 -6.73 3.26
CA ILE A 70 -16.35 -7.89 4.04
C ILE A 70 -15.72 -7.89 5.43
N LYS A 71 -14.40 -7.70 5.55
CA LYS A 71 -13.71 -7.72 6.85
C LYS A 71 -14.07 -6.51 7.72
N VAL A 72 -14.20 -5.31 7.14
CA VAL A 72 -14.66 -4.12 7.87
C VAL A 72 -16.08 -4.30 8.38
N LYS A 73 -17.01 -4.74 7.52
CA LYS A 73 -18.41 -4.99 7.91
C LYS A 73 -18.51 -6.07 9.00
N GLY A 74 -17.81 -7.18 8.83
CA GLY A 74 -17.79 -8.27 9.81
C GLY A 74 -17.24 -7.83 11.17
N TYR A 75 -16.13 -7.08 11.18
CA TYR A 75 -15.55 -6.55 12.41
C TYR A 75 -16.45 -5.54 13.11
N LEU A 76 -17.01 -4.56 12.38
CA LEU A 76 -17.90 -3.55 12.96
C LEU A 76 -19.20 -4.14 13.51
N ALA A 77 -19.72 -5.20 12.89
CA ALA A 77 -20.88 -5.94 13.36
C ALA A 77 -20.58 -6.80 14.60
N ALA A 78 -19.41 -7.45 14.65
CA ALA A 78 -19.00 -8.29 15.78
C ALA A 78 -18.44 -7.49 16.98
N SER A 79 -18.01 -6.25 16.77
CA SER A 79 -17.41 -5.43 17.83
C SER A 79 -18.46 -5.04 18.89
N PRO A 80 -18.27 -5.40 20.18
CA PRO A 80 -19.14 -4.93 21.24
C PRO A 80 -19.04 -3.40 21.40
N LEU A 81 -19.85 -2.82 22.29
CA LEU A 81 -19.56 -1.48 22.78
C LEU A 81 -18.25 -1.56 23.59
N HIS A 82 -17.21 -0.85 23.17
CA HIS A 82 -15.93 -0.86 23.89
C HIS A 82 -16.05 -0.03 25.17
N ALA A 83 -15.50 -0.53 26.27
CA ALA A 83 -15.26 0.29 27.44
C ALA A 83 -14.06 1.19 27.13
N ARG A 84 -14.30 2.48 26.87
CA ARG A 84 -13.21 3.46 26.74
C ARG A 84 -12.42 3.50 28.05
N TRP A 85 -11.14 3.16 27.98
CA TRP A 85 -10.18 3.66 28.98
C TRP A 85 -9.92 5.12 28.63
N GLU A 86 -9.94 6.02 29.62
CA GLU A 86 -9.83 7.47 29.39
C GLU A 86 -8.42 7.88 28.94
N LEU A 87 -8.10 7.56 27.70
CA LEU A 87 -6.86 7.91 27.04
C LEU A 87 -6.91 9.37 26.63
N TYR A 88 -6.30 10.22 27.45
CA TYR A 88 -6.07 11.63 27.16
C TYR A 88 -4.76 11.84 26.37
N PRO A 89 -4.63 12.94 25.61
CA PRO A 89 -5.67 13.93 25.30
C PRO A 89 -6.69 13.42 24.27
N VAL A 90 -7.90 13.99 24.32
CA VAL A 90 -8.97 13.79 23.34
C VAL A 90 -9.00 15.00 22.39
N PRO A 91 -8.69 14.86 21.08
CA PRO A 91 -8.53 16.01 20.20
C PRO A 91 -9.81 16.80 19.94
N HIS A 92 -10.97 16.12 19.85
CA HIS A 92 -12.25 16.82 19.67
C HIS A 92 -12.76 17.60 20.89
N GLU A 93 -12.07 17.56 22.04
CA GLU A 93 -12.38 18.43 23.19
C GLU A 93 -11.81 19.86 23.03
N GLY A 94 -11.26 20.18 21.85
CA GLY A 94 -10.85 21.52 21.46
C GLY A 94 -9.80 22.11 22.41
N PRO A 95 -10.00 23.32 22.97
CA PRO A 95 -9.07 23.92 23.93
C PRO A 95 -8.74 23.02 25.13
N LYS A 96 -9.70 22.21 25.60
CA LYS A 96 -9.49 21.32 26.77
C LYS A 96 -8.51 20.18 26.47
N GLY A 97 -8.51 19.70 25.22
CA GLY A 97 -7.57 18.68 24.76
C GLY A 97 -6.10 19.09 24.92
N SER A 98 -5.79 20.39 24.99
CA SER A 98 -4.41 20.88 25.16
C SER A 98 -3.77 20.53 26.52
N TYR A 99 -4.57 20.40 27.58
CA TYR A 99 -4.12 20.01 28.92
C TYR A 99 -4.62 18.63 29.35
N GLY A 100 -5.27 17.89 28.43
CA GLY A 100 -5.84 16.58 28.71
C GLY A 100 -7.21 16.61 29.40
N GLY A 101 -7.95 17.72 29.29
CA GLY A 101 -9.30 17.84 29.84
C GLY A 101 -10.40 17.23 28.98
N SER A 102 -11.63 17.36 29.48
CA SER A 102 -12.84 16.69 28.97
C SER A 102 -14.10 17.54 29.20
N PHE A 103 -15.18 17.27 28.45
CA PHE A 103 -16.54 17.73 28.77
C PHE A 103 -16.95 17.38 30.20
N MET A 104 -16.42 16.29 30.77
CA MET A 104 -16.69 15.87 32.15
C MET A 104 -16.20 16.85 33.22
N GLU A 105 -15.31 17.77 32.89
CA GLU A 105 -14.84 18.84 33.79
C GLU A 105 -15.91 19.91 34.04
N GLU A 106 -16.94 19.98 33.20
CA GLU A 106 -18.03 20.92 33.37
C GLU A 106 -19.07 20.41 34.36
N THR A 107 -19.48 21.28 35.28
CA THR A 107 -20.67 21.04 36.11
C THR A 107 -21.88 20.85 35.20
N ASP A 108 -22.71 19.86 35.56
CA ASP A 108 -23.95 19.49 34.86
C ASP A 108 -23.77 19.26 33.35
N TRP A 109 -22.62 18.73 32.93
CA TRP A 109 -22.29 18.50 31.51
C TRP A 109 -23.35 17.72 30.74
N TRP A 110 -24.09 16.81 31.40
CA TRP A 110 -25.18 16.03 30.81
C TRP A 110 -26.42 16.86 30.46
N THR A 111 -26.48 18.14 30.86
CA THR A 111 -27.56 19.08 30.47
C THR A 111 -27.18 19.96 29.28
N LYS A 112 -25.90 19.96 28.87
CA LYS A 112 -25.34 20.89 27.89
C LYS A 112 -25.19 20.24 26.51
N PRO A 113 -25.34 21.00 25.41
CA PRO A 113 -25.05 20.48 24.07
C PRO A 113 -23.56 20.18 23.96
N ARG A 114 -23.21 18.97 23.49
CA ARG A 114 -21.82 18.57 23.32
C ARG A 114 -21.18 19.33 22.14
N HIS A 115 -20.01 19.93 22.38
CA HIS A 115 -19.13 20.43 21.32
C HIS A 115 -18.12 19.36 20.91
N VAL A 116 -17.78 19.29 19.62
CA VAL A 116 -16.86 18.30 19.04
C VAL A 116 -16.00 19.01 17.99
N ASP A 117 -14.71 19.19 18.26
CA ASP A 117 -13.75 19.74 17.29
C ASP A 117 -13.30 18.66 16.28
N HIS A 118 -14.03 18.58 15.16
CA HIS A 118 -13.69 17.70 14.06
C HIS A 118 -12.31 18.01 13.42
N MET A 119 -11.80 19.23 13.54
CA MET A 119 -10.50 19.61 12.95
C MET A 119 -9.34 19.08 13.79
N GLY A 120 -9.45 19.15 15.12
CA GLY A 120 -8.53 18.51 16.07
C GLY A 120 -8.41 17.00 15.81
N ASP A 121 -9.54 16.33 15.64
CA ASP A 121 -9.63 14.89 15.33
C ASP A 121 -8.93 14.52 14.01
N ILE A 122 -9.23 15.24 12.92
CA ILE A 122 -8.60 15.01 11.60
C ILE A 122 -7.08 15.25 11.69
N LYS A 123 -6.65 16.33 12.34
CA LYS A 123 -5.23 16.64 12.53
C LYS A 123 -4.52 15.53 13.29
N ALA A 124 -5.09 15.06 14.40
CA ALA A 124 -4.49 14.02 15.23
C ALA A 124 -4.44 12.64 14.52
N LEU A 125 -5.45 12.30 13.71
CA LEU A 125 -5.40 11.12 12.84
C LEU A 125 -4.28 11.26 11.80
N LEU A 126 -4.22 12.38 11.08
CA LEU A 126 -3.21 12.61 10.04
C LEU A 126 -1.79 12.60 10.61
N GLU A 127 -1.57 13.16 11.80
CA GLU A 127 -0.27 13.16 12.46
C GLU A 127 0.16 11.74 12.87
N GLU A 128 -0.75 10.95 13.45
CA GLU A 128 -0.48 9.55 13.77
C GLU A 128 -0.29 8.67 12.52
N VAL A 129 -1.02 8.91 11.43
CA VAL A 129 -0.87 8.12 10.20
C VAL A 129 0.42 8.51 9.47
N LEU A 130 0.63 9.79 9.18
CA LEU A 130 1.74 10.24 8.33
C LEU A 130 3.09 10.18 9.04
N PHE A 131 3.15 10.50 10.34
CA PHE A 131 4.41 10.57 11.10
C PHE A 131 4.61 9.43 12.10
N LEU A 132 3.61 8.57 12.31
CA LEU A 132 3.61 7.52 13.34
C LEU A 132 3.90 8.12 14.74
N HIS A 133 3.26 9.26 15.04
CA HIS A 133 3.52 10.11 16.21
C HIS A 133 3.67 9.30 17.50
N ALA A 134 2.75 8.36 17.79
CA ALA A 134 2.83 7.56 19.01
C ALA A 134 4.16 6.79 19.13
N THR A 135 4.70 6.26 18.02
CA THR A 135 6.00 5.58 18.00
C THR A 135 7.18 6.55 18.02
N PHE A 136 7.05 7.75 17.45
CA PHE A 136 8.08 8.79 17.55
C PHE A 136 8.29 9.20 19.01
N THR A 137 7.20 9.56 19.69
CA THR A 137 7.19 10.08 21.06
C THR A 137 7.57 9.01 22.10
N HIS A 138 7.08 7.77 21.97
CA HIS A 138 7.25 6.73 23.01
C HIS A 138 8.29 5.66 22.67
N ASN A 139 8.72 5.50 21.41
CA ASN A 139 9.68 4.46 21.01
C ASN A 139 10.51 4.85 19.78
N LEU A 140 11.29 5.92 19.89
CA LEU A 140 12.12 6.45 18.80
C LEU A 140 13.04 5.37 18.15
N LYS A 141 13.50 4.39 18.93
CA LYS A 141 14.29 3.23 18.43
C LYS A 141 13.51 2.34 17.45
N LEU A 142 12.20 2.22 17.63
CA LEU A 142 11.30 1.57 16.68
C LEU A 142 10.96 2.51 15.52
N TRP A 143 10.69 3.79 15.81
CA TRP A 143 10.35 4.81 14.80
C TRP A 143 11.36 4.86 13.64
N PHE A 144 12.66 4.92 13.93
CA PHE A 144 13.71 4.93 12.89
C PHE A 144 13.70 3.73 11.93
N ARG A 145 13.02 2.63 12.27
CA ARG A 145 12.90 1.43 11.42
C ARG A 145 11.50 1.34 10.79
N THR A 146 10.46 1.70 11.52
CA THR A 146 9.08 1.66 11.01
C THR A 146 8.76 2.83 10.08
N TYR A 147 9.29 4.03 10.34
CA TYR A 147 8.99 5.22 9.54
C TYR A 147 9.49 5.12 8.10
N PRO A 148 10.74 4.70 7.79
CA PRO A 148 11.16 4.52 6.39
C PRO A 148 10.30 3.53 5.60
N PHE A 149 9.81 2.46 6.25
CA PHE A 149 8.91 1.50 5.64
C PHE A 149 7.55 2.13 5.29
N HIS A 150 6.93 2.83 6.24
CA HIS A 150 5.63 3.48 6.04
C HIS A 150 5.70 4.66 5.08
N PHE A 151 6.70 5.51 5.22
CA PHE A 151 7.01 6.59 4.27
C PHE A 151 7.22 6.03 2.85
N GLY A 152 7.92 4.90 2.73
CA GLY A 152 8.08 4.20 1.46
C GLY A 152 6.75 3.74 0.84
N LEU A 153 5.86 3.15 1.65
CA LEU A 153 4.50 2.80 1.23
C LEU A 153 3.66 4.02 0.86
N TYR A 154 3.74 5.13 1.62
CA TYR A 154 3.00 6.36 1.31
C TYR A 154 3.49 6.99 0.00
N MET A 155 4.79 6.93 -0.30
CA MET A 155 5.34 7.37 -1.58
C MET A 155 4.82 6.51 -2.75
N LEU A 156 4.81 5.18 -2.64
CA LEU A 156 4.27 4.32 -3.71
C LEU A 156 2.76 4.48 -3.89
N MET A 157 2.00 4.57 -2.78
CA MET A 157 0.55 4.77 -2.81
C MET A 157 0.19 6.15 -3.39
N GLY A 158 0.87 7.21 -2.94
CA GLY A 158 0.72 8.57 -3.46
C GLY A 158 1.07 8.66 -4.95
N GLY A 159 2.20 8.07 -5.38
CA GLY A 159 2.56 7.99 -6.79
C GLY A 159 1.50 7.26 -7.63
N THR A 160 0.90 6.19 -7.10
CA THR A 160 -0.20 5.47 -7.76
C THR A 160 -1.47 6.31 -7.87
N ILE A 161 -1.83 7.07 -6.83
CA ILE A 161 -2.96 8.01 -6.86
C ILE A 161 -2.73 9.10 -7.91
N ILE A 162 -1.51 9.67 -7.98
CA ILE A 162 -1.15 10.68 -8.98
C ILE A 162 -1.22 10.09 -10.40
N LEU A 163 -0.78 8.83 -10.60
CA LEU A 163 -0.93 8.14 -11.90
C LEU A 163 -2.40 7.96 -12.30
N VAL A 164 -3.28 7.60 -11.38
CA VAL A 164 -4.73 7.49 -11.64
C VAL A 164 -5.31 8.85 -12.03
N VAL A 165 -4.98 9.92 -11.30
CA VAL A 165 -5.39 11.29 -11.65
C VAL A 165 -4.83 11.71 -13.01
N ALA A 166 -3.57 11.42 -13.31
CA ALA A 166 -2.96 11.69 -14.62
C ALA A 166 -3.65 10.92 -15.77
N ALA A 167 -4.08 9.68 -15.53
CA ALA A 167 -4.87 8.92 -16.49
C ALA A 167 -6.27 9.54 -16.71
N PHE A 168 -6.94 10.03 -15.66
CA PHE A 168 -8.18 10.80 -15.81
C PHE A 168 -7.97 12.10 -16.59
N LEU A 169 -6.89 12.86 -16.33
CA LEU A 169 -6.57 14.07 -17.10
C LEU A 169 -6.40 13.77 -18.61
N ARG A 170 -5.80 12.62 -18.96
CA ARG A 170 -5.71 12.15 -20.36
C ARG A 170 -7.08 11.84 -20.97
N LEU A 171 -8.01 11.26 -20.20
CA LEU A 171 -9.40 11.04 -20.67
C LEU A 171 -10.11 12.37 -21.01
N PHE A 172 -9.79 13.45 -20.28
CA PHE A 172 -10.28 14.80 -20.56
C PHE A 172 -9.45 15.55 -21.64
N GLY A 173 -8.68 14.83 -22.46
CA GLY A 173 -7.98 15.37 -23.63
C GLY A 173 -6.58 15.96 -23.35
N MET A 174 -6.02 15.77 -22.15
CA MET A 174 -4.64 16.21 -21.88
C MET A 174 -3.63 15.38 -22.67
N ASN A 175 -2.78 16.06 -23.46
CA ASN A 175 -1.76 15.42 -24.30
C ASN A 175 -0.75 14.63 -23.43
N PRO A 176 -0.59 13.29 -23.61
CA PRO A 176 0.34 12.46 -22.85
C PRO A 176 1.82 12.85 -23.02
N ASP A 177 2.18 13.46 -24.15
CA ASP A 177 3.53 13.99 -24.43
C ASP A 177 3.68 15.47 -24.08
N GLY A 178 2.68 16.06 -23.42
CA GLY A 178 2.78 17.41 -22.87
C GLY A 178 3.85 17.52 -21.78
N GLY A 179 4.49 18.69 -21.69
CA GLY A 179 5.54 18.97 -20.69
C GLY A 179 5.06 18.77 -19.25
N PHE A 180 3.79 19.08 -18.96
CA PHE A 180 3.18 18.87 -17.63
C PHE A 180 3.12 17.38 -17.25
N LEU A 181 2.57 16.51 -18.11
CA LEU A 181 2.52 15.07 -17.81
C LEU A 181 3.93 14.44 -17.79
N THR A 182 4.85 14.95 -18.60
CA THR A 182 6.26 14.53 -18.54
C THR A 182 6.90 14.90 -17.18
N PHE A 183 6.66 16.10 -16.68
CA PHE A 183 7.07 16.51 -15.33
C PHE A 183 6.44 15.62 -14.25
N VAL A 184 5.14 15.36 -14.31
CA VAL A 184 4.42 14.47 -13.38
C VAL A 184 5.03 13.06 -13.37
N HIS A 185 5.28 12.46 -14.54
CA HIS A 185 5.95 11.14 -14.63
C HIS A 185 7.37 11.16 -14.04
N ASN A 186 8.14 12.24 -14.20
CA ASN A 186 9.47 12.37 -13.60
C ASN A 186 9.41 12.47 -12.07
N VAL A 187 8.43 13.21 -11.53
CA VAL A 187 8.17 13.27 -10.08
C VAL A 187 7.77 11.89 -9.55
N ILE A 188 6.89 11.16 -10.25
CA ILE A 188 6.52 9.78 -9.89
C ILE A 188 7.73 8.86 -9.93
N ASN A 189 8.59 8.92 -10.95
CA ASN A 189 9.81 8.11 -11.02
C ASN A 189 10.73 8.32 -9.81
N ALA A 190 10.92 9.57 -9.36
CA ALA A 190 11.71 9.89 -8.17
C ALA A 190 11.05 9.40 -6.87
N ILE A 191 9.74 9.63 -6.73
CA ILE A 191 8.91 9.16 -5.61
C ILE A 191 8.93 7.62 -5.52
N SER A 192 8.83 6.92 -6.65
CA SER A 192 8.89 5.45 -6.71
C SER A 192 10.25 4.92 -6.26
N LEU A 193 11.34 5.53 -6.72
CA LEU A 193 12.71 5.15 -6.34
C LEU A 193 12.91 5.28 -4.81
N VAL A 194 12.61 6.45 -4.25
CA VAL A 194 12.69 6.70 -2.80
C VAL A 194 11.74 5.76 -2.03
N GLY A 195 10.54 5.54 -2.57
CA GLY A 195 9.53 4.65 -1.99
C GLY A 195 10.02 3.21 -1.84
N MET A 196 10.60 2.65 -2.90
CA MET A 196 11.14 1.30 -2.91
C MET A 196 12.33 1.14 -1.96
N PHE A 197 13.27 2.10 -1.93
CA PHE A 197 14.38 2.07 -0.97
C PHE A 197 13.89 2.15 0.49
N GLY A 198 12.87 2.98 0.77
CA GLY A 198 12.24 3.07 2.09
C GLY A 198 11.63 1.75 2.55
N ILE A 199 10.88 1.08 1.67
CA ILE A 199 10.28 -0.24 1.94
C ILE A 199 11.36 -1.31 2.18
N ILE A 200 12.43 -1.34 1.37
CA ILE A 200 13.51 -2.33 1.54
C ILE A 200 14.26 -2.09 2.85
N GLY A 201 14.77 -0.88 3.08
CA GLY A 201 15.54 -0.54 4.26
C GLY A 201 14.75 -0.66 5.56
N GLY A 202 13.52 -0.10 5.57
CA GLY A 202 12.62 -0.20 6.72
C GLY A 202 12.12 -1.63 6.95
N GLY A 203 11.80 -2.37 5.88
CA GLY A 203 11.37 -3.76 5.95
C GLY A 203 12.44 -4.68 6.55
N ILE A 204 13.68 -4.59 6.06
CA ILE A 204 14.84 -5.30 6.64
C ILE A 204 15.05 -4.87 8.09
N GLY A 205 15.02 -3.56 8.38
CA GLY A 205 15.16 -3.04 9.74
C GLY A 205 14.10 -3.56 10.73
N LEU A 206 12.86 -3.74 10.27
CA LEU A 206 11.75 -4.33 11.03
C LEU A 206 11.93 -5.83 11.24
N ILE A 207 12.34 -6.60 10.22
CA ILE A 207 12.71 -8.01 10.36
C ILE A 207 13.84 -8.18 11.38
N CYS A 208 14.93 -7.42 11.24
CA CYS A 208 16.03 -7.43 12.18
C CYS A 208 15.59 -7.05 13.61
N ARG A 209 14.64 -6.11 13.78
CA ARG A 209 14.12 -5.78 15.12
C ARG A 209 13.29 -6.93 15.72
N ARG A 210 12.46 -7.60 14.93
CA ARG A 210 11.65 -8.75 15.36
C ARG A 210 12.47 -9.99 15.73
N LEU A 211 13.65 -10.17 15.11
CA LEU A 211 14.56 -11.28 15.43
C LEU A 211 15.35 -11.06 16.73
N HIS A 212 15.84 -9.83 16.97
CA HIS A 212 16.81 -9.54 18.04
C HIS A 212 16.21 -8.87 19.30
N ASP A 213 15.00 -8.31 19.23
CA ASP A 213 14.34 -7.71 20.39
C ASP A 213 13.49 -8.76 21.12
N GLU A 214 13.91 -9.18 22.32
CA GLU A 214 13.23 -10.25 23.06
C GLU A 214 11.77 -9.92 23.42
N GLY A 215 11.46 -8.64 23.64
CA GLY A 215 10.10 -8.18 23.90
C GLY A 215 9.24 -8.38 22.65
N LEU A 216 9.72 -7.92 21.50
CA LEU A 216 8.99 -8.03 20.24
C LEU A 216 8.92 -9.47 19.68
N ARG A 217 9.94 -10.30 19.95
CA ARG A 217 10.00 -11.69 19.50
C ARG A 217 8.87 -12.54 20.10
N LYS A 218 8.50 -12.31 21.36
CA LYS A 218 7.39 -13.01 22.06
C LYS A 218 6.02 -12.79 21.38
N TYR A 219 5.84 -11.65 20.72
CA TYR A 219 4.60 -11.28 20.02
C TYR A 219 4.75 -11.37 18.49
N THR A 220 5.79 -12.03 17.97
CA THR A 220 6.02 -12.14 16.53
C THR A 220 5.60 -13.50 15.98
N THR A 221 4.58 -13.51 15.13
CA THR A 221 4.16 -14.68 14.33
C THR A 221 4.96 -14.81 13.02
N PRO A 222 5.01 -16.01 12.41
CA PRO A 222 5.59 -16.21 11.08
C PRO A 222 4.96 -15.31 10.00
N GLU A 223 3.67 -14.99 10.13
CA GLU A 223 2.94 -14.10 9.22
C GLU A 223 3.61 -12.72 9.11
N HIS A 224 4.12 -12.16 10.21
CA HIS A 224 4.80 -10.86 10.16
C HIS A 224 6.09 -10.89 9.34
N PHE A 225 6.85 -11.98 9.38
CA PHE A 225 8.04 -12.14 8.55
C PHE A 225 7.67 -12.32 7.07
N PHE A 226 6.63 -13.12 6.79
CA PHE A 226 6.12 -13.29 5.43
C PHE A 226 5.62 -11.96 4.84
N ASN A 227 4.78 -11.21 5.58
CA ASN A 227 4.25 -9.92 5.15
C ASN A 227 5.37 -8.91 4.85
N LEU A 228 6.36 -8.76 5.74
CA LEU A 228 7.50 -7.88 5.50
C LEU A 228 8.35 -8.35 4.31
N GLY A 229 8.59 -9.66 4.18
CA GLY A 229 9.30 -10.27 3.06
C GLY A 229 8.61 -9.99 1.71
N VAL A 230 7.29 -10.13 1.64
CA VAL A 230 6.48 -9.84 0.45
C VAL A 230 6.65 -8.38 0.00
N PHE A 231 6.61 -7.41 0.93
CA PHE A 231 6.84 -6.00 0.58
C PHE A 231 8.28 -5.71 0.13
N ILE A 232 9.28 -6.34 0.76
CA ILE A 232 10.69 -6.23 0.34
C ILE A 232 10.86 -6.79 -1.08
N VAL A 233 10.30 -7.98 -1.38
CA VAL A 233 10.37 -8.58 -2.72
C VAL A 233 9.63 -7.73 -3.75
N PHE A 234 8.42 -7.23 -3.44
CA PHE A 234 7.68 -6.31 -4.30
C PHE A 234 8.49 -5.06 -4.64
N ALA A 235 9.17 -4.45 -3.66
CA ALA A 235 10.02 -3.28 -3.84
C ALA A 235 11.32 -3.60 -4.60
N LEU A 236 11.95 -4.76 -4.37
CA LEU A 236 13.14 -5.20 -5.11
C LEU A 236 12.82 -5.45 -6.60
N VAL A 237 11.73 -6.18 -6.88
CA VAL A 237 11.24 -6.39 -8.24
C VAL A 237 10.82 -5.06 -8.87
N GLY A 238 10.29 -4.12 -8.07
CA GLY A 238 10.02 -2.74 -8.46
C GLY A 238 11.28 -1.97 -8.88
N LEU A 239 12.37 -2.04 -8.10
CA LEU A 239 13.64 -1.42 -8.44
C LEU A 239 14.23 -2.00 -9.73
N VAL A 240 14.12 -3.32 -9.93
CA VAL A 240 14.51 -3.98 -11.18
C VAL A 240 13.64 -3.46 -12.33
N ALA A 241 12.32 -3.41 -12.18
CA ALA A 241 11.43 -2.85 -13.21
C ALA A 241 11.74 -1.38 -13.51
N TRP A 242 12.04 -0.56 -12.51
CA TRP A 242 12.42 0.84 -12.67
C TRP A 242 13.78 0.98 -13.39
N ALA A 243 14.80 0.25 -12.95
CA ALA A 243 16.16 0.33 -13.51
C ALA A 243 16.26 -0.14 -14.97
N PHE A 244 15.49 -1.15 -15.35
CA PHE A 244 15.45 -1.67 -16.73
C PHE A 244 14.43 -0.96 -17.64
N ASN A 245 13.63 0.00 -17.12
CA ASN A 245 12.66 0.75 -17.92
C ASN A 245 12.78 2.26 -17.61
N PRO A 246 13.58 3.03 -18.38
CA PRO A 246 13.73 4.48 -18.20
C PRO A 246 12.41 5.28 -18.23
N SER A 247 11.36 4.71 -18.82
CA SER A 247 10.01 5.25 -18.90
C SER A 247 9.02 4.61 -17.91
N PHE A 248 9.49 4.03 -16.80
CA PHE A 248 8.66 3.28 -15.82
C PHE A 248 7.34 3.98 -15.46
N ALA A 249 7.37 5.24 -14.98
CA ALA A 249 6.14 5.96 -14.64
C ALA A 249 5.20 6.19 -15.84
N ARG A 250 5.73 6.41 -17.06
CA ARG A 250 4.91 6.51 -18.27
C ARG A 250 4.25 5.18 -18.61
N MET A 251 4.99 4.07 -18.50
CA MET A 251 4.45 2.71 -18.70
C MET A 251 3.35 2.38 -17.69
N SER A 252 3.53 2.74 -16.41
CA SER A 252 2.48 2.64 -15.39
C SER A 252 1.25 3.50 -15.72
N GLY A 253 1.46 4.73 -16.20
CA GLY A 253 0.39 5.65 -16.59
C GLY A 253 -0.38 5.16 -17.82
N ASP A 254 0.31 4.62 -18.82
CA ASP A 254 -0.30 3.97 -19.99
C ASP A 254 -1.08 2.72 -19.58
N PHE A 255 -0.54 1.89 -18.69
CA PHE A 255 -1.26 0.72 -18.18
C PHE A 255 -2.57 1.10 -17.46
N ILE A 256 -2.54 2.11 -16.58
CA ILE A 256 -3.74 2.59 -15.87
C ILE A 256 -4.73 3.24 -16.84
N TYR A 257 -4.26 4.03 -17.81
CA TYR A 257 -5.11 4.60 -18.86
C TYR A 257 -5.80 3.52 -19.72
N ASN A 258 -5.05 2.49 -20.11
CA ASN A 258 -5.55 1.33 -20.87
C ASN A 258 -6.57 0.50 -20.07
N LEU A 259 -6.38 0.40 -18.75
CA LEU A 259 -7.37 -0.16 -17.85
C LEU A 259 -8.67 0.67 -17.90
N LEU A 260 -8.60 1.98 -17.61
CA LEU A 260 -9.78 2.87 -17.59
C LEU A 260 -10.51 2.97 -18.93
N THR A 261 -9.81 2.84 -20.06
CA THR A 261 -10.38 2.87 -21.42
C THR A 261 -10.81 1.50 -21.96
N PHE A 262 -10.62 0.41 -21.20
CA PHE A 262 -10.81 -0.98 -21.66
C PHE A 262 -10.00 -1.33 -22.94
N ASN A 263 -8.88 -0.64 -23.18
CA ASN A 263 -8.04 -0.83 -24.35
C ASN A 263 -6.81 -1.68 -24.01
N PHE A 264 -6.93 -3.01 -24.14
CA PHE A 264 -5.90 -3.95 -23.70
C PHE A 264 -4.68 -4.01 -24.65
N ALA A 265 -3.81 -3.01 -24.55
CA ALA A 265 -2.56 -2.91 -25.32
C ALA A 265 -1.45 -3.83 -24.76
N GLU A 266 -0.60 -4.35 -25.64
CA GLU A 266 0.53 -5.22 -25.29
C GLU A 266 1.58 -4.50 -24.42
N ILE A 267 2.08 -5.18 -23.40
CA ILE A 267 3.07 -4.65 -22.45
C ILE A 267 4.44 -5.24 -22.78
N ASN A 268 5.31 -4.44 -23.39
CA ASN A 268 6.60 -4.87 -23.92
C ASN A 268 7.72 -4.89 -22.86
N SER A 269 7.42 -5.28 -21.62
CA SER A 269 8.39 -5.32 -20.52
C SER A 269 8.10 -6.42 -19.51
N THR A 270 8.91 -7.48 -19.54
CA THR A 270 8.79 -8.62 -18.63
C THR A 270 9.01 -8.22 -17.16
N THR A 271 9.96 -7.32 -16.88
CA THR A 271 10.23 -6.85 -15.50
C THR A 271 9.06 -6.07 -14.94
N PHE A 272 8.41 -5.23 -15.75
CA PHE A 272 7.19 -4.53 -15.36
C PHE A 272 6.03 -5.50 -15.11
N VAL A 273 5.80 -6.47 -16.00
CA VAL A 273 4.76 -7.51 -15.82
C VAL A 273 4.97 -8.27 -14.51
N ILE A 274 6.20 -8.70 -14.19
CA ILE A 274 6.49 -9.40 -12.93
C ILE A 274 6.24 -8.47 -11.72
N HIS A 275 6.67 -7.21 -11.76
CA HIS A 275 6.39 -6.24 -10.68
C HIS A 275 4.88 -6.08 -10.43
N MET A 276 4.11 -5.94 -11.50
CA MET A 276 2.65 -5.82 -11.43
C MET A 276 1.97 -7.10 -10.91
N LEU A 277 2.45 -8.29 -11.26
CA LEU A 277 1.94 -9.55 -10.69
C LEU A 277 2.16 -9.62 -9.16
N PHE A 278 3.34 -9.19 -8.68
CA PHE A 278 3.56 -9.02 -7.24
C PHE A 278 2.65 -7.94 -6.64
N GLY A 279 2.41 -6.83 -7.35
CA GLY A 279 1.45 -5.80 -6.95
C GLY A 279 0.01 -6.32 -6.82
N PHE A 280 -0.46 -7.12 -7.77
CA PHE A 280 -1.78 -7.76 -7.73
C PHE A 280 -1.90 -8.73 -6.54
N PHE A 281 -0.85 -9.52 -6.29
CA PHE A 281 -0.78 -10.37 -5.08
C PHE A 281 -0.84 -9.52 -3.81
N VAL A 282 -0.03 -8.47 -3.69
CA VAL A 282 0.00 -7.56 -2.54
C VAL A 282 -1.38 -6.93 -2.29
N LEU A 283 -2.07 -6.47 -3.33
CA LEU A 283 -3.42 -5.90 -3.22
C LEU A 283 -4.41 -6.90 -2.60
N ILE A 284 -4.44 -8.15 -3.07
CA ILE A 284 -5.33 -9.17 -2.52
C ILE A 284 -4.89 -9.58 -1.09
N TRP A 285 -3.59 -9.60 -0.83
CA TRP A 285 -2.98 -10.06 0.42
C TRP A 285 -3.16 -9.08 1.60
N ILE A 286 -3.12 -7.77 1.35
CA ILE A 286 -3.26 -6.72 2.38
C ILE A 286 -4.51 -6.92 3.25
N PRO A 287 -5.74 -6.97 2.71
CA PRO A 287 -6.94 -7.07 3.54
C PRO A 287 -7.01 -8.42 4.25
N MET A 288 -6.52 -9.51 3.67
CA MET A 288 -6.60 -10.85 4.28
C MET A 288 -5.77 -10.97 5.56
N THR A 289 -4.64 -10.27 5.66
CA THR A 289 -3.64 -10.40 6.74
C THR A 289 -3.74 -9.35 7.84
N HIS A 290 -2.81 -9.40 8.81
CA HIS A 290 -2.54 -8.31 9.75
C HIS A 290 -2.22 -6.96 9.07
N MET A 291 -1.91 -6.92 7.76
CA MET A 291 -1.70 -5.66 7.02
C MET A 291 -3.00 -4.86 6.80
N GLY A 292 -4.16 -5.47 7.00
CA GLY A 292 -5.45 -4.78 6.97
C GLY A 292 -5.61 -3.68 8.05
N HIS A 293 -4.68 -3.58 9.01
CA HIS A 293 -4.69 -2.55 10.06
C HIS A 293 -4.71 -1.10 9.51
N LEU A 294 -4.22 -0.85 8.29
CA LEU A 294 -4.37 0.46 7.62
C LEU A 294 -5.85 0.79 7.39
N ILE A 295 -6.58 -0.17 6.85
CA ILE A 295 -8.02 -0.07 6.52
C ILE A 295 -8.80 0.06 7.83
N PHE A 296 -8.52 -0.79 8.81
CA PHE A 296 -9.16 -0.71 10.12
C PHE A 296 -8.85 0.61 10.83
N LYS A 297 -7.61 1.13 10.79
CA LYS A 297 -7.28 2.44 11.38
C LYS A 297 -8.18 3.54 10.79
N TYR A 298 -8.45 3.56 9.48
CA TYR A 298 -9.39 4.53 8.91
C TYR A 298 -10.81 4.41 9.50
N PHE A 299 -11.36 3.19 9.63
CA PHE A 299 -12.75 2.98 10.07
C PHE A 299 -12.96 2.94 11.58
N THR A 300 -11.93 2.64 12.38
CA THR A 300 -12.08 2.33 13.81
C THR A 300 -11.17 3.13 14.73
N TYR A 301 -10.22 3.94 14.22
CA TYR A 301 -9.29 4.67 15.08
C TYR A 301 -9.97 5.75 15.93
N HIS A 302 -10.89 6.53 15.34
CA HIS A 302 -11.70 7.50 16.09
C HIS A 302 -12.56 6.78 17.13
N ASP A 303 -13.36 5.79 16.72
CA ASP A 303 -14.22 5.00 17.62
C ASP A 303 -13.41 4.38 18.78
N ILE A 304 -12.28 3.70 18.52
CA ILE A 304 -11.51 2.99 19.54
C ILE A 304 -10.72 3.93 20.45
N ARG A 305 -10.12 5.01 19.92
CA ARG A 305 -9.26 5.90 20.71
C ARG A 305 -10.04 7.00 21.44
N TRP A 306 -11.10 7.51 20.80
CA TRP A 306 -11.82 8.71 21.22
C TRP A 306 -13.34 8.51 21.29
N GLY A 307 -13.89 7.35 20.93
CA GLY A 307 -15.33 7.08 21.00
C GLY A 307 -15.84 7.09 22.44
N ASP A 308 -16.38 8.23 22.85
CA ASP A 308 -16.77 8.55 24.22
C ASP A 308 -18.16 9.21 24.30
N THR A 309 -18.97 9.04 23.25
CA THR A 309 -20.38 9.50 23.23
C THR A 309 -21.14 8.88 24.40
N PRO A 310 -21.63 9.67 25.37
CA PRO A 310 -22.35 9.14 26.51
C PRO A 310 -23.64 8.44 26.05
N THR A 311 -24.01 7.37 26.74
CA THR A 311 -25.05 6.46 26.24
C THR A 311 -26.41 7.12 26.11
N ASP A 312 -26.75 8.07 26.99
CA ASP A 312 -28.01 8.81 26.96
C ASP A 312 -28.21 9.60 25.66
N PHE A 313 -27.13 9.97 24.97
CA PHE A 313 -27.13 10.69 23.70
C PHE A 313 -26.98 9.78 22.47
N SER A 314 -26.94 8.45 22.63
CA SER A 314 -26.67 7.52 21.53
C SER A 314 -27.64 6.35 21.50
N GLN A 315 -28.61 6.40 20.58
CA GLN A 315 -29.49 5.27 20.27
C GLN A 315 -28.68 4.01 19.89
N LYS A 316 -27.62 4.16 19.09
CA LYS A 316 -26.70 3.08 18.70
C LYS A 316 -26.06 2.40 19.91
N ASN A 317 -25.64 3.16 20.92
CA ASN A 317 -25.05 2.60 22.14
C ASN A 317 -26.12 1.90 22.98
N ASN A 318 -27.31 2.49 23.11
CA ASN A 318 -28.45 1.87 23.79
C ASN A 318 -28.87 0.55 23.16
N GLU A 319 -28.91 0.45 21.83
CA GLU A 319 -29.20 -0.80 21.12
C GLU A 319 -28.13 -1.87 21.37
N LYS A 320 -26.84 -1.50 21.32
CA LYS A 320 -25.74 -2.42 21.66
C LYS A 320 -25.80 -2.90 23.12
N MET A 321 -26.12 -2.02 24.08
CA MET A 321 -26.30 -2.43 25.48
C MET A 321 -27.50 -3.36 25.66
N LYS A 322 -28.66 -3.05 25.04
CA LYS A 322 -29.84 -3.91 25.08
C LYS A 322 -29.54 -5.31 24.53
N GLN A 323 -28.76 -5.41 23.46
CA GLN A 323 -28.30 -6.70 22.92
C GLN A 323 -27.34 -7.41 23.88
N ALA A 324 -26.37 -6.71 24.45
CA ALA A 324 -25.42 -7.29 25.41
C ALA A 324 -26.09 -7.80 26.70
N LEU A 325 -27.16 -7.14 27.16
CA LEU A 325 -27.95 -7.56 28.31
C LEU A 325 -28.69 -8.89 28.09
N GLN A 326 -28.91 -9.31 26.83
CA GLN A 326 -29.49 -10.62 26.49
C GLN A 326 -28.47 -11.77 26.53
N PHE A 327 -27.17 -11.50 26.70
CA PHE A 327 -26.18 -12.56 26.79
C PHE A 327 -26.36 -13.37 28.08
N LYS A 328 -26.34 -14.70 27.94
CA LYS A 328 -26.37 -15.64 29.08
C LYS A 328 -25.08 -15.59 29.87
N VAL A 329 -25.20 -15.61 31.20
CA VAL A 329 -24.06 -15.50 32.11
C VAL A 329 -23.57 -16.88 32.50
N SER A 330 -22.49 -17.33 31.87
CA SER A 330 -21.82 -18.60 32.16
C SER A 330 -20.96 -18.58 33.44
N TRP A 331 -20.87 -17.43 34.13
CA TRP A 331 -20.07 -17.31 35.35
C TRP A 331 -20.72 -18.11 36.49
N ALA A 332 -19.99 -19.09 37.00
CA ALA A 332 -20.42 -20.02 38.04
C ALA A 332 -20.24 -19.49 39.48
N ALA A 333 -19.89 -18.22 39.67
CA ALA A 333 -19.75 -17.64 41.02
C ALA A 333 -21.14 -17.40 41.65
N ASP A 334 -21.37 -17.92 42.85
CA ASP A 334 -22.70 -17.92 43.49
C ASP A 334 -23.28 -16.50 43.67
N HIS A 335 -22.43 -15.51 43.94
CA HIS A 335 -22.83 -14.11 44.08
C HIS A 335 -23.28 -13.44 42.76
N ILE A 336 -23.00 -14.05 41.61
CA ILE A 336 -23.50 -13.63 40.29
C ILE A 336 -24.75 -14.43 39.88
N ASN A 337 -24.94 -15.63 40.43
CA ASN A 337 -26.14 -16.47 40.24
C ASN A 337 -26.47 -16.79 38.76
N GLY A 338 -25.48 -16.73 37.85
CA GLY A 338 -25.69 -16.80 36.40
C GLY A 338 -25.89 -18.22 35.85
N GLN A 339 -24.98 -19.12 36.21
CA GLN A 339 -25.08 -20.59 36.01
C GLN A 339 -25.40 -21.05 34.56
N GLY A 340 -25.18 -20.20 33.55
CA GLY A 340 -25.50 -20.46 32.15
C GLY A 340 -27.00 -20.42 31.79
N THR A 341 -27.87 -20.16 32.76
CA THR A 341 -29.34 -20.16 32.59
C THR A 341 -29.90 -18.75 32.44
N LYS A 342 -29.43 -17.81 33.27
CA LYS A 342 -29.86 -16.40 33.30
C LYS A 342 -29.08 -15.51 32.34
N THR A 343 -29.73 -14.45 31.88
CA THR A 343 -29.12 -13.33 31.14
C THR A 343 -28.62 -12.25 32.09
N TRP A 344 -27.80 -11.32 31.60
CA TRP A 344 -27.42 -10.14 32.36
C TRP A 344 -28.63 -9.26 32.74
N LEU A 345 -29.67 -9.22 31.92
CA LEU A 345 -30.92 -8.53 32.25
C LEU A 345 -31.62 -9.17 33.46
N ASP A 346 -31.70 -10.50 33.50
CA ASP A 346 -32.33 -11.22 34.61
C ASP A 346 -31.59 -10.96 35.93
N ILE A 347 -30.25 -10.99 35.90
CA ILE A 347 -29.41 -10.75 37.08
C ILE A 347 -29.49 -9.28 37.54
N ALA A 348 -29.51 -8.33 36.61
CA ALA A 348 -29.60 -6.90 36.92
C ALA A 348 -30.99 -6.46 37.43
N THR A 349 -32.02 -7.29 37.24
CA THR A 349 -33.40 -7.02 37.71
C THR A 349 -33.84 -7.92 38.87
N GLU A 350 -33.12 -9.02 39.15
CA GLU A 350 -33.30 -9.82 40.36
C GLU A 350 -32.92 -8.97 41.58
N SER A 351 -33.85 -8.80 42.52
CA SER A 351 -33.55 -8.13 43.78
C SER A 351 -32.49 -8.93 44.55
N PRO A 352 -31.45 -8.29 45.12
CA PRO A 352 -30.47 -9.01 45.91
C PRO A 352 -31.18 -9.74 47.05
N LYS A 353 -30.85 -11.02 47.23
CA LYS A 353 -31.32 -11.77 48.39
C LYS A 353 -30.88 -11.02 49.64
N LYS A 354 -31.83 -10.71 50.52
CA LYS A 354 -31.49 -10.28 51.87
C LYS A 354 -30.90 -11.48 52.60
N ASP A 355 -29.65 -11.35 53.02
CA ASP A 355 -29.03 -12.20 54.03
C ASP A 355 -29.69 -11.96 55.41
#